data_AF-A0A7K1SNS8-F1
#
_entry.id   AF-A0A7K1SNS8-F1
#
_cell.length_a   1.000
_cell.length_b   1.000
_cell.length_c   1.000
_cell.angle_alpha   90.00
_cell.angle_beta   90.00
_cell.angle_gamma   90.00
#
_symmetry.space_group_name_H-M   'P 1'
#
loop_
_entity.id
_entity.type
_entity.pdbx_description
1 polymer ?
#
loop_
_entity_poly.entity_id
_entity_poly.type
_entity_poly.pdbx_seq_one_letter_code
_entity_poly.pdbx_strand_id
1 'polypeptide(L)'
;METFYKQVGRLLSELPFSWEMVTDKGRQLVNRYRQFPLAYTTLAYLFFSMAFSYYPMIDHWLPGFVMMSLPLAIPCGLVACIYLLYKQKKMVATAGLIWVFCSFLVMKRLVGANVSELALSQVQTLNVLSFNSETFPTSAQNGFDASSLKADIACFQEYSPNSQIESQYTAKVEKLSCFDKDREIGLALFSRYPIVNQYGQIWNRTYAPDINGFLCADIAYGADTIRVVNVHLWSMGVRTNQAIDALKAGDIGLFASELIDTFTKLKEGFANRNEQFKEVETYVAGSRYPVIICGDFNETPMGYSYGKLSQNFRNAFEEAGQGLGFTLNRHPYCARIDQQFVSADWHIKACQTLSDISFSDHFPVLAQYVLKKSLTGPAGILAQGKPIGHLASK
;
A
#
# COMPACT_ATOMS: atom_id res chain seq x y z
N MET A 1 -37.46 30.27 -16.03
CA MET A 1 -37.29 30.35 -14.55
C MET A 1 -38.59 29.98 -13.84
N GLU A 2 -39.70 30.69 -14.04
CA GLU A 2 -41.00 30.35 -13.43
C GLU A 2 -41.53 28.95 -13.78
N THR A 3 -41.35 28.49 -15.02
CA THR A 3 -41.79 27.16 -15.49
C THR A 3 -41.01 26.02 -14.82
N PHE A 4 -39.72 26.24 -14.53
CA PHE A 4 -38.87 25.28 -13.82
C PHE A 4 -39.27 25.17 -12.34
N TYR A 5 -39.54 26.30 -11.68
CA TYR A 5 -40.06 26.31 -10.30
C TYR A 5 -41.43 25.65 -10.18
N LYS A 6 -42.32 25.82 -11.16
CA LYS A 6 -43.63 25.14 -11.19
C LYS A 6 -43.50 23.62 -11.40
N GLN A 7 -42.56 23.19 -12.23
CA GLN A 7 -42.30 21.76 -12.47
C GLN A 7 -41.62 21.10 -11.26
N VAL A 8 -40.63 21.76 -10.63
CA VAL A 8 -39.99 21.30 -9.39
C VAL A 8 -40.99 21.27 -8.24
N GLY A 9 -41.87 22.27 -8.13
CA GLY A 9 -42.94 22.31 -7.14
C GLY A 9 -43.97 21.18 -7.31
N ARG A 10 -44.35 20.84 -8.55
CA ARG A 10 -45.18 19.66 -8.84
C ARG A 10 -44.49 18.35 -8.50
N LEU A 11 -43.20 18.21 -8.87
CA LEU A 11 -42.40 17.02 -8.56
C LEU A 11 -42.25 16.79 -7.05
N LEU A 12 -42.07 17.86 -6.27
CA LEU A 12 -41.99 17.80 -4.81
C LEU A 12 -43.35 17.52 -4.16
N SER A 13 -44.46 17.95 -4.77
CA SER A 13 -45.82 17.67 -4.27
C SER A 13 -46.33 16.26 -4.56
N GLU A 14 -45.72 15.55 -5.51
CA GLU A 14 -46.03 14.14 -5.81
C GLU A 14 -45.13 13.14 -5.07
N LEU A 15 -44.16 13.61 -4.28
CA LEU A 15 -43.43 12.74 -3.37
C LEU A 15 -44.35 12.36 -2.19
N PRO A 16 -44.61 11.06 -1.93
CA PRO A 16 -45.52 10.62 -0.87
C PRO A 16 -44.93 10.79 0.55
N PHE A 17 -43.92 11.64 0.71
CA PHE A 17 -43.12 11.79 1.92
C PHE A 17 -43.54 13.04 2.69
N SER A 18 -44.55 12.91 3.56
CA SER A 18 -44.87 13.97 4.52
C SER A 18 -43.76 14.10 5.57
N TRP A 19 -43.47 15.32 6.01
CA TRP A 19 -42.52 15.60 7.10
C TRP A 19 -42.87 14.85 8.39
N GLU A 20 -44.16 14.62 8.65
CA GLU A 20 -44.65 13.79 9.76
C GLU A 20 -44.19 12.33 9.64
N MET A 21 -44.23 11.74 8.45
CA MET A 21 -43.75 10.37 8.25
C MET A 21 -42.23 10.27 8.46
N VAL A 22 -41.46 11.29 8.05
CA VAL A 22 -40.01 11.34 8.30
C VAL A 22 -39.71 11.41 9.80
N THR A 23 -40.40 12.30 10.51
CA THR A 23 -40.19 12.50 11.95
C THR A 23 -40.63 11.29 12.77
N ASP A 24 -41.72 10.62 12.41
CA ASP A 24 -42.16 9.39 13.08
C ASP A 24 -41.19 8.23 12.85
N LYS A 25 -40.78 7.98 11.59
CA LYS A 25 -39.74 6.98 11.29
C LYS A 25 -38.43 7.28 12.01
N GLY A 26 -38.04 8.56 12.09
CA GLY A 26 -36.86 9.01 12.83
C GLY A 26 -36.97 8.70 14.33
N ARG A 27 -38.12 9.00 14.95
CA ARG A 27 -38.39 8.69 16.36
C ARG A 27 -38.34 7.19 16.63
N GLN A 28 -38.96 6.39 15.76
CA GLN A 28 -38.91 4.93 15.84
C GLN A 28 -37.48 4.39 15.74
N LEU A 29 -36.67 4.95 14.84
CA LEU A 29 -35.25 4.58 14.69
C LEU A 29 -34.46 4.89 15.98
N VAL A 30 -34.63 6.10 16.54
CA VAL A 30 -33.98 6.51 17.79
C VAL A 30 -34.40 5.61 18.95
N ASN A 31 -35.69 5.28 19.06
CA ASN A 31 -36.19 4.39 20.09
C ASN A 31 -35.62 2.98 19.95
N ARG A 32 -35.49 2.46 18.73
CA ARG A 32 -34.80 1.19 18.49
C ARG A 32 -33.34 1.28 18.89
N TYR A 33 -32.62 2.32 18.46
CA TYR A 33 -31.21 2.52 18.78
C TYR A 33 -30.95 2.51 20.29
N ARG A 34 -31.79 3.22 21.06
CA ARG A 34 -31.71 3.29 22.53
C ARG A 34 -31.82 1.94 23.24
N GLN A 35 -32.36 0.90 22.60
CA GLN A 35 -32.41 -0.44 23.20
C GLN A 35 -31.01 -1.09 23.29
N PHE A 36 -30.17 -0.90 22.27
CA PHE A 36 -28.84 -1.53 22.18
C PHE A 36 -27.80 -0.58 21.56
N PRO A 37 -27.54 0.58 22.18
CA PRO A 37 -26.77 1.66 21.55
C PRO A 37 -25.35 1.23 21.20
N LEU A 38 -24.69 0.46 22.08
CA LEU A 38 -23.34 -0.04 21.84
C LEU A 38 -23.27 -0.99 20.64
N ALA A 39 -24.15 -2.00 20.59
CA ALA A 39 -24.16 -2.97 19.50
C ALA A 39 -24.43 -2.32 18.14
N TYR A 40 -25.39 -1.40 18.07
CA TYR A 40 -25.69 -0.70 16.82
C TYR A 40 -24.58 0.27 16.40
N THR A 41 -23.94 0.95 17.36
CA THR A 41 -22.78 1.80 17.07
C THR A 41 -21.62 0.97 16.53
N THR A 42 -21.34 -0.18 17.13
CA THR A 42 -20.28 -1.09 16.66
C THR A 42 -20.56 -1.60 15.24
N LEU A 43 -21.80 -1.98 14.92
CA LEU A 43 -22.15 -2.42 13.56
C LEU A 43 -22.11 -1.27 12.54
N ALA A 44 -22.55 -0.06 12.92
CA ALA A 44 -22.40 1.11 12.08
C ALA A 44 -20.93 1.44 11.83
N TYR A 45 -20.08 1.35 12.87
CA TYR A 45 -18.65 1.56 12.76
C TYR A 45 -17.98 0.53 11.83
N LEU A 46 -18.31 -0.75 11.96
CA LEU A 46 -17.85 -1.80 11.05
C LEU A 46 -18.24 -1.49 9.60
N PHE A 47 -19.49 -1.09 9.36
CA PHE A 47 -19.97 -0.71 8.03
C PHE A 47 -19.15 0.46 7.44
N PHE A 48 -18.96 1.56 8.19
CA PHE A 48 -18.21 2.71 7.70
C PHE A 48 -16.73 2.40 7.49
N SER A 49 -16.12 1.60 8.36
CA SER A 49 -14.74 1.13 8.21
C SER A 49 -14.57 0.31 6.93
N MET A 50 -15.47 -0.63 6.69
CA MET A 50 -15.52 -1.39 5.44
C MET A 50 -15.73 -0.52 4.20
N ALA A 51 -16.65 0.43 4.27
CA ALA A 51 -16.94 1.35 3.17
C ALA A 51 -15.72 2.19 2.80
N PHE A 52 -15.00 2.73 3.79
CA PHE A 52 -13.78 3.50 3.55
C PHE A 52 -12.63 2.64 3.02
N SER A 53 -12.47 1.39 3.50
CA SER A 53 -11.44 0.48 3.00
C SER A 53 -11.66 0.00 1.55
N TYR A 54 -12.91 0.00 1.08
CA TYR A 54 -13.25 -0.39 -0.29
C TYR A 54 -13.30 0.80 -1.25
N TYR A 55 -13.85 1.93 -0.78
CA TYR A 55 -14.03 3.13 -1.58
C TYR A 55 -13.45 4.36 -0.88
N PRO A 56 -12.12 4.52 -0.90
CA PRO A 56 -11.45 5.68 -0.32
C PRO A 56 -11.72 6.91 -1.17
N MET A 57 -12.86 7.58 -0.96
CA MET A 57 -13.23 8.81 -1.65
C MET A 57 -12.87 10.08 -0.90
N ILE A 58 -12.70 9.98 0.41
CA ILE A 58 -12.58 11.15 1.27
C ILE A 58 -11.11 11.43 1.51
N ASP A 59 -10.64 12.55 0.96
CA ASP A 59 -9.30 13.08 1.17
C ASP A 59 -9.20 13.78 2.53
N HIS A 60 -9.29 12.99 3.58
CA HIS A 60 -9.19 13.45 4.96
C HIS A 60 -8.44 12.41 5.80
N TRP A 61 -7.79 12.85 6.87
CA TRP A 61 -7.02 11.99 7.76
C TRP A 61 -7.90 10.97 8.52
N LEU A 62 -9.16 11.33 8.79
CA LEU A 62 -10.11 10.53 9.59
C LEU A 62 -10.36 9.13 9.00
N PRO A 63 -10.69 8.95 7.70
CA PRO A 63 -10.75 7.65 7.06
C PRO A 63 -9.54 6.75 7.35
N GLY A 64 -8.33 7.29 7.31
CA GLY A 64 -7.10 6.54 7.61
C GLY A 64 -7.14 5.87 8.99
N PHE A 65 -7.58 6.59 10.03
CA PHE A 65 -7.75 6.01 11.37
C PHE A 65 -8.84 4.93 11.41
N VAL A 66 -9.98 5.19 10.78
CA VAL A 66 -11.12 4.26 10.77
C VAL A 66 -10.78 2.97 10.01
N MET A 67 -9.95 3.06 8.98
CA MET A 67 -9.48 1.93 8.20
C MET A 67 -8.42 1.12 8.95
N MET A 68 -7.50 1.80 9.64
CA MET A 68 -6.46 1.15 10.46
C MET A 68 -7.04 0.28 11.58
N SER A 69 -8.20 0.64 12.13
CA SER A 69 -8.87 -0.10 13.20
C SER A 69 -9.75 -1.27 12.71
N LEU A 70 -9.88 -1.47 11.40
CA LEU A 70 -10.74 -2.51 10.81
C LEU A 70 -10.49 -3.91 11.40
N PRO A 71 -9.23 -4.38 11.60
CA PRO A 71 -8.97 -5.68 12.22
C PRO A 71 -9.59 -5.85 13.62
N LEU A 72 -9.81 -4.75 14.36
CA LEU A 72 -10.51 -4.75 15.64
C LEU A 72 -12.03 -4.55 15.48
N ALA A 73 -12.46 -3.79 14.49
CA ALA A 73 -13.88 -3.56 14.22
C ALA A 73 -14.62 -4.86 13.86
N ILE A 74 -13.97 -5.79 13.15
CA ILE A 74 -14.55 -7.07 12.73
C ILE A 74 -14.92 -7.97 13.92
N PRO A 75 -14.01 -8.34 14.84
CA PRO A 75 -14.37 -9.16 15.99
C PRO A 75 -15.37 -8.46 16.91
N CYS A 76 -15.25 -7.15 17.12
CA CYS A 76 -16.25 -6.37 17.86
C CYS A 76 -17.63 -6.44 17.20
N GLY A 77 -17.69 -6.34 15.87
CA GLY A 77 -18.92 -6.50 15.08
C GLY A 77 -19.51 -7.90 15.21
N LEU A 78 -18.69 -8.95 15.20
CA LEU A 78 -19.12 -10.32 15.42
C LEU A 78 -19.73 -10.51 16.82
N VAL A 79 -19.08 -9.98 17.86
CA VAL A 79 -19.60 -10.00 19.24
C VAL A 79 -20.93 -9.25 19.33
N ALA A 80 -21.05 -8.09 18.68
CA ALA A 80 -22.30 -7.33 18.60
C ALA A 80 -23.42 -8.13 17.89
N CYS A 81 -23.10 -8.85 16.82
CA CYS A 81 -24.05 -9.74 16.13
C CYS A 81 -24.55 -10.87 17.03
N ILE A 82 -23.63 -11.57 17.71
CA ILE A 82 -23.97 -12.66 18.64
C ILE A 82 -24.88 -12.15 19.76
N TYR A 83 -24.54 -10.98 20.34
CA TYR A 83 -25.35 -10.34 21.36
C TYR A 83 -26.77 -9.99 20.85
N LEU A 84 -26.90 -9.44 19.64
CA LEU A 84 -28.19 -9.10 19.06
C LEU A 84 -29.02 -10.33 18.70
N LEU A 85 -28.39 -11.45 18.28
CA LEU A 85 -29.07 -12.73 18.10
C LEU A 85 -29.65 -13.24 19.42
N TYR A 86 -28.87 -13.19 20.50
CA TYR A 86 -29.35 -13.53 21.85
C TYR A 86 -30.54 -12.66 22.28
N LYS A 87 -30.52 -11.37 21.94
CA LYS A 87 -31.62 -10.41 22.18
C LYS A 87 -32.77 -10.50 21.17
N GLN A 88 -32.80 -11.53 20.33
CA GLN A 88 -33.83 -11.79 19.31
C GLN A 88 -33.97 -10.68 18.26
N LYS A 89 -32.96 -9.83 18.08
CA LYS A 89 -32.92 -8.80 17.02
C LYS A 89 -32.31 -9.37 15.73
N LYS A 90 -32.92 -10.46 15.23
CA LYS A 90 -32.40 -11.29 14.14
C LYS A 90 -32.07 -10.50 12.87
N MET A 91 -32.96 -9.60 12.42
CA MET A 91 -32.74 -8.81 11.20
C MET A 91 -31.45 -7.99 11.22
N VAL A 92 -31.21 -7.23 12.31
CA VAL A 92 -30.01 -6.38 12.41
C VAL A 92 -28.76 -7.23 12.61
N ALA A 93 -28.87 -8.32 13.37
CA ALA A 93 -27.75 -9.23 13.55
C ALA A 93 -27.34 -9.92 12.23
N THR A 94 -28.31 -10.38 11.42
CA THR A 94 -28.03 -10.96 10.10
C THR A 94 -27.40 -9.93 9.17
N ALA A 95 -27.88 -8.68 9.15
CA ALA A 95 -27.24 -7.62 8.39
C ALA A 95 -25.79 -7.36 8.84
N GLY A 96 -25.54 -7.35 10.16
CA GLY A 96 -24.20 -7.24 10.71
C GLY A 96 -23.30 -8.42 10.33
N LEU A 97 -23.81 -9.65 10.34
CA LEU A 97 -23.06 -10.84 9.93
C LEU A 97 -22.68 -10.77 8.45
N ILE A 98 -23.56 -10.28 7.57
CA ILE A 98 -23.22 -10.04 6.16
C ILE A 98 -21.99 -9.12 6.07
N TRP A 99 -21.94 -8.03 6.85
CA TRP A 99 -20.77 -7.15 6.86
C TRP A 99 -19.50 -7.82 7.39
N VAL A 100 -19.60 -8.67 8.41
CA VAL A 100 -18.48 -9.48 8.91
C VAL A 100 -18.01 -10.48 7.84
N PHE A 101 -18.90 -11.09 7.06
CA PHE A 101 -18.49 -11.96 5.96
C PHE A 101 -17.85 -11.16 4.81
N CYS A 102 -18.44 -10.02 4.44
CA CYS A 102 -17.88 -9.13 3.43
C CYS A 102 -16.50 -8.58 3.82
N SER A 103 -16.19 -8.44 5.11
CA SER A 103 -14.86 -8.02 5.55
C SER A 103 -13.75 -8.99 5.19
N PHE A 104 -14.08 -10.25 4.90
CA PHE A 104 -13.10 -11.22 4.38
C PHE A 104 -12.44 -10.74 3.07
N LEU A 105 -13.16 -10.00 2.22
CA LEU A 105 -12.62 -9.44 0.98
C LEU A 105 -11.46 -8.47 1.24
N VAL A 106 -11.56 -7.69 2.31
CA VAL A 106 -10.50 -6.74 2.71
C VAL A 106 -9.43 -7.47 3.51
N MET A 107 -9.79 -8.42 4.38
CA MET A 107 -8.85 -9.20 5.18
C MET A 107 -7.94 -10.09 4.33
N LYS A 108 -8.37 -10.49 3.13
CA LYS A 108 -7.51 -11.19 2.15
C LYS A 108 -6.24 -10.39 1.85
N ARG A 109 -6.30 -9.06 1.87
CA ARG A 109 -5.14 -8.18 1.69
C ARG A 109 -4.04 -8.40 2.73
N LEU A 110 -4.31 -9.06 3.86
CA LEU A 110 -3.34 -9.35 4.93
C LEU A 110 -2.63 -10.69 4.75
N VAL A 111 -3.27 -11.67 4.12
CA VAL A 111 -2.78 -13.06 4.05
C VAL A 111 -2.52 -13.46 2.60
N GLY A 112 -1.29 -13.87 2.32
CA GLY A 112 -0.92 -14.48 1.05
C GLY A 112 -1.23 -15.98 1.06
N ALA A 113 -1.97 -16.44 0.06
CA ALA A 113 -2.19 -17.86 -0.19
C ALA A 113 -1.43 -18.21 -1.47
N ASN A 114 -0.20 -18.70 -1.31
CA ASN A 114 0.66 -19.04 -2.44
C ASN A 114 -0.01 -20.14 -3.29
N VAL A 115 -0.55 -19.75 -4.44
CA VAL A 115 -1.05 -20.69 -5.44
C VAL A 115 0.08 -20.95 -6.41
N SER A 116 0.86 -22.00 -6.14
CA SER A 116 1.93 -22.42 -7.04
C SER A 116 1.34 -22.85 -8.38
N GLU A 117 1.44 -21.99 -9.40
CA GLU A 117 1.11 -22.36 -10.77
C GLU A 117 2.32 -23.03 -11.44
N LEU A 118 2.23 -24.35 -11.61
CA LEU A 118 3.26 -25.21 -12.19
C LEU A 118 3.66 -24.86 -13.65
N ALA A 119 2.93 -23.96 -14.34
CA ALA A 119 2.96 -23.83 -15.80
C ALA A 119 3.86 -22.73 -16.38
N LEU A 120 4.58 -21.94 -15.57
CA LEU A 120 5.37 -20.78 -16.04
C LEU A 120 6.88 -20.88 -15.78
N SER A 121 7.42 -22.10 -15.80
CA SER A 121 8.85 -22.35 -15.58
C SER A 121 9.75 -21.97 -16.78
N GLN A 122 9.21 -21.85 -17.99
CA GLN A 122 9.97 -21.59 -19.22
C GLN A 122 9.91 -20.14 -19.73
N VAL A 123 9.22 -19.23 -19.03
CA VAL A 123 9.03 -17.84 -19.48
C VAL A 123 10.01 -16.90 -18.78
N GLN A 124 10.55 -15.94 -19.53
CA GLN A 124 11.42 -14.88 -18.98
C GLN A 124 10.70 -14.18 -17.82
N THR A 125 11.30 -14.27 -16.63
CA THR A 125 10.78 -13.70 -15.39
C THR A 125 11.61 -12.46 -15.05
N LEU A 126 10.95 -11.41 -14.58
CA LEU A 126 11.56 -10.21 -14.05
C LEU A 126 11.49 -10.24 -12.52
N ASN A 127 12.65 -10.26 -11.86
CA ASN A 127 12.76 -10.19 -10.41
C ASN A 127 12.87 -8.73 -9.97
N VAL A 128 11.95 -8.27 -9.13
CA VAL A 128 11.93 -6.90 -8.57
C VAL A 128 12.02 -6.96 -7.05
N LEU A 129 13.08 -6.36 -6.52
CA LEU A 129 13.29 -6.21 -5.09
C LEU A 129 12.90 -4.79 -4.65
N SER A 130 12.22 -4.69 -3.51
CA SER A 130 12.04 -3.43 -2.79
C SER A 130 12.55 -3.58 -1.37
N PHE A 131 13.32 -2.60 -0.88
CA PHE A 131 13.88 -2.67 0.45
C PHE A 131 14.20 -1.29 1.04
N ASN A 132 13.54 -0.93 2.15
CA ASN A 132 14.00 0.16 2.99
C ASN A 132 15.23 -0.34 3.74
N SER A 133 16.40 0.16 3.35
CA SER A 133 17.67 -0.41 3.81
C SER A 133 18.13 0.13 5.16
N GLU A 134 17.53 1.23 5.66
CA GLU A 134 18.01 1.98 6.83
C GLU A 134 19.54 2.24 6.76
N THR A 135 20.05 2.44 5.54
CA THR A 135 21.47 2.37 5.13
C THR A 135 22.15 1.01 5.25
N PHE A 136 23.14 0.77 4.38
CA PHE A 136 23.85 -0.50 4.37
C PHE A 136 24.97 -0.57 5.42
N PRO A 137 25.19 -1.74 6.04
CA PRO A 137 26.34 -1.96 6.89
C PRO A 137 27.65 -1.70 6.12
N THR A 138 28.63 -1.07 6.77
CA THR A 138 29.97 -0.91 6.18
C THR A 138 30.66 -2.28 6.09
N SER A 139 31.14 -2.60 4.88
CA SER A 139 31.50 -3.96 4.44
C SER A 139 32.65 -4.65 5.19
N ALA A 140 33.33 -3.98 6.13
CA ALA A 140 34.55 -4.51 6.74
C ALA A 140 34.35 -5.23 8.08
N GLN A 141 33.23 -5.04 8.79
CA GLN A 141 33.06 -5.63 10.13
C GLN A 141 31.90 -6.63 10.29
N ASN A 142 30.90 -6.64 9.39
CA ASN A 142 29.63 -7.34 9.66
C ASN A 142 29.29 -8.49 8.71
N GLY A 143 30.18 -8.88 7.77
CA GLY A 143 29.89 -9.98 6.83
C GLY A 143 28.69 -9.71 5.91
N PHE A 144 28.36 -8.45 5.66
CA PHE A 144 27.29 -8.06 4.74
C PHE A 144 27.61 -8.56 3.33
N ASP A 145 26.71 -9.38 2.78
CA ASP A 145 26.77 -9.87 1.41
C ASP A 145 25.56 -9.38 0.62
N ALA A 146 25.83 -8.41 -0.25
CA ALA A 146 24.87 -7.83 -1.16
C ALA A 146 24.32 -8.83 -2.21
N SER A 147 24.91 -10.03 -2.36
CA SER A 147 24.45 -11.05 -3.30
C SER A 147 23.02 -11.53 -3.03
N SER A 148 22.61 -11.51 -1.76
CA SER A 148 21.26 -11.85 -1.31
C SER A 148 20.20 -10.83 -1.74
N LEU A 149 20.62 -9.59 -2.06
CA LEU A 149 19.78 -8.49 -2.51
C LEU A 149 19.81 -8.33 -4.04
N LYS A 150 20.36 -9.31 -4.75
CA LYS A 150 20.52 -9.28 -6.20
C LYS A 150 19.20 -9.59 -6.90
N ALA A 151 18.66 -8.60 -7.62
CA ALA A 151 17.48 -8.75 -8.46
C ALA A 151 17.78 -8.27 -9.90
N ASP A 152 16.76 -8.25 -10.76
CA ASP A 152 16.89 -7.65 -12.09
C ASP A 152 16.67 -6.13 -12.02
N ILE A 153 15.75 -5.71 -11.15
CA ILE A 153 15.51 -4.32 -10.75
C ILE A 153 15.42 -4.28 -9.22
N ALA A 154 16.09 -3.32 -8.59
CA ALA A 154 16.06 -3.14 -7.14
C ALA A 154 15.75 -1.69 -6.77
N CYS A 155 14.76 -1.52 -5.91
CA CYS A 155 14.28 -0.24 -5.41
C CYS A 155 14.62 -0.12 -3.92
N PHE A 156 15.48 0.84 -3.58
CA PHE A 156 15.89 1.07 -2.20
C PHE A 156 15.31 2.38 -1.65
N GLN A 157 14.85 2.32 -0.41
CA GLN A 157 14.48 3.47 0.42
C GLN A 157 15.52 3.61 1.53
N GLU A 158 15.69 4.85 2.01
CA GLU A 158 16.78 5.23 2.93
C GLU A 158 18.15 4.72 2.46
N TYR A 159 18.36 4.77 1.15
CA TYR A 159 19.56 4.30 0.49
C TYR A 159 20.73 5.22 0.78
N SER A 160 21.86 4.62 1.18
CA SER A 160 23.18 5.26 1.15
C SER A 160 24.07 4.57 0.11
N PRO A 161 24.96 5.31 -0.59
CA PRO A 161 25.88 4.72 -1.58
C PRO A 161 26.62 3.47 -1.08
N ASN A 162 26.65 2.42 -1.91
CA ASN A 162 27.25 1.13 -1.55
C ASN A 162 27.77 0.40 -2.80
N SER A 163 29.09 0.25 -2.90
CA SER A 163 29.77 -0.31 -4.07
C SER A 163 29.44 -1.78 -4.36
N GLN A 164 29.12 -2.59 -3.33
CA GLN A 164 28.74 -3.99 -3.53
C GLN A 164 27.35 -4.11 -4.16
N ILE A 165 26.45 -3.15 -3.92
CA ILE A 165 25.15 -3.08 -4.59
C ILE A 165 25.33 -2.50 -5.99
N GLU A 166 26.01 -1.35 -6.10
CA GLU A 166 26.17 -0.62 -7.36
C GLU A 166 26.84 -1.47 -8.45
N SER A 167 27.83 -2.29 -8.08
CA SER A 167 28.53 -3.18 -9.02
C SER A 167 27.68 -4.30 -9.62
N GLN A 168 26.48 -4.56 -9.11
CA GLN A 168 25.58 -5.61 -9.60
C GLN A 168 24.69 -5.16 -10.77
N TYR A 169 24.65 -3.86 -11.07
CA TYR A 169 23.69 -3.26 -12.00
C TYR A 169 24.40 -2.38 -13.02
N THR A 170 23.80 -2.23 -14.20
CA THR A 170 24.38 -1.47 -15.32
C THR A 170 23.81 -0.06 -15.42
N ALA A 171 22.66 0.19 -14.79
CA ALA A 171 22.00 1.49 -14.75
C ALA A 171 21.45 1.77 -13.35
N LYS A 172 21.47 3.04 -12.95
CA LYS A 172 20.90 3.51 -11.69
C LYS A 172 20.27 4.89 -11.81
N VAL A 173 19.27 5.15 -10.98
CA VAL A 173 18.73 6.48 -10.66
C VAL A 173 18.84 6.65 -9.16
N GLU A 174 19.35 7.80 -8.72
CA GLU A 174 19.43 8.12 -7.30
C GLU A 174 18.97 9.55 -7.04
N LYS A 175 18.33 9.76 -5.89
CA LYS A 175 18.01 11.09 -5.40
C LYS A 175 18.24 11.09 -3.90
N LEU A 176 19.36 11.68 -3.51
CA LEU A 176 19.86 11.70 -2.14
C LEU A 176 19.73 13.10 -1.56
N SER A 177 19.60 13.18 -0.24
CA SER A 177 19.68 14.41 0.54
C SER A 177 20.77 14.27 1.59
N CYS A 178 21.34 15.39 2.00
CA CYS A 178 22.30 15.42 3.10
C CYS A 178 21.55 15.17 4.41
N PHE A 179 21.71 13.98 4.98
CA PHE A 179 21.10 13.60 6.25
C PHE A 179 21.97 14.05 7.44
N ASP A 180 23.29 13.96 7.29
CA ASP A 180 24.30 14.50 8.21
C ASP A 180 25.53 14.94 7.40
N LYS A 181 26.51 15.60 8.03
CA LYS A 181 27.69 16.20 7.38
C LYS A 181 28.43 15.28 6.39
N ASP A 182 28.45 13.98 6.67
CA ASP A 182 29.16 12.97 5.88
C ASP A 182 28.24 11.84 5.38
N ARG A 183 26.91 12.01 5.45
CA ARG A 183 25.95 10.95 5.14
C ARG A 183 24.84 11.44 4.24
N GLU A 184 24.84 10.92 3.02
CA GLU A 184 23.74 11.07 2.06
C GLU A 184 22.77 9.89 2.18
N ILE A 185 21.48 10.20 2.24
CA ILE A 185 20.40 9.22 2.32
C ILE A 185 19.31 9.61 1.34
N GLY A 186 18.67 8.65 0.69
CA GLY A 186 17.47 8.94 -0.07
C GLY A 186 16.91 7.72 -0.79
N LEU A 187 16.62 7.88 -2.07
CA LEU A 187 16.06 6.83 -2.90
C LEU A 187 17.05 6.40 -3.95
N ALA A 188 17.08 5.11 -4.24
CA ALA A 188 17.79 4.57 -5.39
C ALA A 188 16.97 3.52 -6.12
N LEU A 189 17.09 3.50 -7.44
CA LEU A 189 16.53 2.49 -8.32
C LEU A 189 17.66 1.96 -9.19
N PHE A 190 17.93 0.66 -9.09
CA PHE A 190 18.94 -0.04 -9.85
C PHE A 190 18.32 -0.98 -10.88
N SER A 191 18.96 -1.10 -12.04
CA SER A 191 18.46 -1.92 -13.14
C SER A 191 19.61 -2.59 -13.89
N ARG A 192 19.42 -3.87 -14.24
CA ARG A 192 20.28 -4.57 -15.22
C ARG A 192 19.95 -4.23 -16.67
N TYR A 193 18.89 -3.47 -16.87
CA TYR A 193 18.41 -3.04 -18.17
C TYR A 193 18.56 -1.53 -18.34
N PRO A 194 18.74 -1.02 -19.57
CA PRO A 194 18.87 0.41 -19.81
C PRO A 194 17.67 1.22 -19.33
N ILE A 195 17.94 2.33 -18.64
CA ILE A 195 16.94 3.31 -18.22
C ILE A 195 16.83 4.36 -19.34
N VAL A 196 15.66 4.48 -19.95
CA VAL A 196 15.45 5.35 -21.12
C VAL A 196 14.87 6.71 -20.75
N ASN A 197 14.17 6.80 -19.62
CA ASN A 197 13.66 8.05 -19.07
C ASN A 197 13.55 7.93 -17.55
N GLN A 198 13.74 9.04 -16.85
CA GLN A 198 13.70 9.05 -15.39
C GLN A 198 13.20 10.40 -14.87
N TYR A 199 12.50 10.35 -13.75
CA TYR A 199 12.08 11.53 -13.00
C TYR A 199 11.85 11.12 -11.54
N GLY A 200 11.84 12.10 -10.63
CA GLY A 200 11.63 11.81 -9.23
C GLY A 200 11.73 13.04 -8.37
N GLN A 201 11.20 12.95 -7.16
CA GLN A 201 11.13 14.04 -6.21
C GLN A 201 11.44 13.52 -4.82
N ILE A 202 12.18 14.33 -4.04
CA ILE A 202 12.25 14.23 -2.59
C ILE A 202 11.41 15.39 -2.08
N TRP A 203 10.46 15.12 -1.20
CA TRP A 203 9.61 16.16 -0.63
C TRP A 203 10.30 16.82 0.56
N ASN A 204 10.19 18.15 0.64
CA ASN A 204 10.67 18.91 1.79
C ASN A 204 9.79 18.65 3.01
N ARG A 205 10.40 18.34 4.15
CA ARG A 205 9.73 18.17 5.43
C ARG A 205 10.24 19.23 6.42
N THR A 206 9.37 20.18 6.78
CA THR A 206 9.73 21.32 7.66
C THR A 206 10.38 20.93 8.99
N TYR A 207 10.08 19.74 9.52
CA TYR A 207 10.56 19.27 10.83
C TYR A 207 11.16 17.86 10.80
N ALA A 208 11.58 17.37 9.64
CA ALA A 208 12.19 16.06 9.50
C ALA A 208 13.20 16.02 8.35
N PRO A 209 14.10 15.04 8.30
CA PRO A 209 14.99 14.87 7.16
C PRO A 209 14.22 14.61 5.85
N ASP A 210 14.73 15.18 4.76
CA ASP A 210 14.19 15.06 3.42
C ASP A 210 14.55 13.70 2.80
N ILE A 211 13.98 12.61 3.32
CA ILE A 211 14.30 11.22 2.88
C ILE A 211 13.11 10.53 2.21
N ASN A 212 11.94 11.17 2.21
CA ASN A 212 10.71 10.67 1.59
C ASN A 212 10.57 11.23 0.17
N GLY A 213 10.13 10.39 -0.75
CA GLY A 213 10.06 10.75 -2.16
C GLY A 213 9.51 9.66 -3.05
N PHE A 214 9.70 9.85 -4.34
CA PHE A 214 9.57 8.79 -5.33
C PHE A 214 10.63 8.92 -6.43
N LEU A 215 10.98 7.79 -7.04
CA LEU A 215 11.70 7.71 -8.30
C LEU A 215 10.84 6.94 -9.29
N CYS A 216 10.79 7.42 -10.52
CA CYS A 216 10.20 6.69 -11.63
C CYS A 216 11.23 6.54 -12.74
N ALA A 217 11.34 5.32 -13.25
CA ALA A 217 12.19 4.98 -14.37
C ALA A 217 11.37 4.24 -15.43
N ASP A 218 11.45 4.71 -16.67
CA ASP A 218 11.05 3.93 -17.83
C ASP A 218 12.27 3.10 -18.27
N ILE A 219 12.11 1.79 -18.35
CA ILE A 219 13.19 0.81 -18.51
C ILE A 219 12.94 -0.04 -19.75
N ALA A 220 13.95 -0.17 -20.61
CA ALA A 220 13.88 -1.01 -21.80
C ALA A 220 13.97 -2.50 -21.42
N TYR A 221 12.88 -3.25 -21.57
CA TYR A 221 12.80 -4.66 -21.17
C TYR A 221 12.31 -5.52 -22.34
N GLY A 222 13.20 -6.37 -22.87
CA GLY A 222 12.94 -7.12 -24.10
C GLY A 222 12.75 -6.19 -25.29
N ALA A 223 11.62 -6.31 -25.98
CA ALA A 223 11.23 -5.44 -27.11
C ALA A 223 10.27 -4.31 -26.70
N ASP A 224 10.05 -4.09 -25.40
CA ASP A 224 9.09 -3.12 -24.88
C ASP A 224 9.71 -2.20 -23.82
N THR A 225 8.93 -1.25 -23.32
CA THR A 225 9.32 -0.38 -22.20
C THR A 225 8.38 -0.61 -21.03
N ILE A 226 8.93 -0.76 -19.83
CA ILE A 226 8.18 -0.88 -18.59
C ILE A 226 8.44 0.33 -17.71
N ARG A 227 7.48 0.68 -16.86
CA ARG A 227 7.62 1.76 -15.88
C ARG A 227 7.77 1.17 -14.48
N VAL A 228 8.83 1.54 -13.78
CA VAL A 228 9.05 1.16 -12.38
C VAL A 228 9.05 2.42 -11.51
N VAL A 229 8.23 2.41 -10.47
CA VAL A 229 8.12 3.50 -9.49
C VAL A 229 8.57 2.99 -8.13
N ASN A 230 9.65 3.56 -7.60
CA ASN A 230 10.11 3.38 -6.23
C ASN A 230 9.50 4.49 -5.36
N VAL A 231 8.73 4.14 -4.32
CA VAL A 231 8.15 5.10 -3.38
C VAL A 231 8.73 4.96 -1.98
N HIS A 232 8.90 6.10 -1.29
CA HIS A 232 9.08 6.17 0.15
C HIS A 232 8.16 7.26 0.69
N LEU A 233 6.93 6.89 1.02
CA LEU A 233 5.92 7.84 1.46
C LEU A 233 6.11 8.25 2.93
N TRP A 234 5.53 9.38 3.32
CA TRP A 234 5.68 9.99 4.64
C TRP A 234 5.49 9.00 5.79
N SER A 235 6.55 8.80 6.58
CA SER A 235 6.49 8.01 7.80
C SER A 235 5.80 8.79 8.92
N MET A 236 4.95 8.11 9.69
CA MET A 236 4.24 8.71 10.82
C MET A 236 5.15 8.91 12.05
N GLY A 237 6.39 8.40 12.07
CA GLY A 237 7.31 8.58 13.19
C GLY A 237 6.78 8.05 14.54
N VAL A 238 5.78 7.17 14.50
CA VAL A 238 5.14 6.61 15.70
C VAL A 238 6.06 5.57 16.31
N ARG A 239 6.54 5.83 17.53
CA ARG A 239 7.36 4.91 18.33
C ARG A 239 6.53 4.38 19.49
N THR A 240 5.87 3.24 19.29
CA THR A 240 4.98 2.64 20.29
C THR A 240 5.69 2.14 21.55
N ASN A 241 7.01 1.93 21.50
CA ASN A 241 7.77 1.42 22.65
C ASN A 241 7.71 2.39 23.84
N GLN A 242 7.75 3.71 23.58
CA GLN A 242 7.69 4.72 24.65
C GLN A 242 6.37 4.66 25.42
N ALA A 243 5.25 4.55 24.70
CA ALA A 243 3.93 4.36 25.32
C ALA A 243 3.84 3.04 26.11
N ILE A 244 4.40 1.94 25.58
CA ILE A 244 4.42 0.63 26.26
C ILE A 244 5.26 0.70 27.54
N ASP A 245 6.41 1.35 27.49
CA ASP A 245 7.33 1.46 28.62
C ASP A 245 6.74 2.37 29.71
N ALA A 246 6.11 3.49 29.33
CA ALA A 246 5.37 4.35 30.26
C ALA A 246 4.21 3.60 30.95
N LEU A 247 3.45 2.79 30.19
CA LEU A 247 2.39 1.96 30.74
C LEU A 247 2.93 0.91 31.73
N LYS A 248 4.04 0.24 31.38
CA LYS A 248 4.71 -0.73 32.27
C LYS A 248 5.26 -0.08 33.53
N ALA A 249 5.72 1.17 33.44
CA ALA A 249 6.20 1.94 34.57
C ALA A 249 5.07 2.48 35.47
N GLY A 250 3.81 2.33 35.07
CA GLY A 250 2.65 2.85 35.81
C GLY A 250 2.49 4.38 35.72
N ASP A 251 3.23 5.04 34.82
CA ASP A 251 3.13 6.49 34.61
C ASP A 251 1.98 6.82 33.67
N ILE A 252 0.79 6.98 34.25
CA ILE A 252 -0.44 7.28 33.52
C ILE A 252 -0.34 8.64 32.80
N GLY A 253 0.38 9.61 33.38
CA GLY A 253 0.54 10.94 32.82
C GLY A 253 1.37 10.89 31.53
N LEU A 254 2.54 10.25 31.60
CA LEU A 254 3.42 10.04 30.46
C LEU A 254 2.74 9.18 29.38
N PHE A 255 2.05 8.11 29.78
CA PHE A 255 1.29 7.28 28.85
C PHE A 255 0.25 8.09 28.07
N ALA A 256 -0.52 8.95 28.75
CA ALA A 256 -1.51 9.80 28.11
C ALA A 256 -0.87 10.81 27.14
N SER A 257 0.26 11.43 27.50
CA SER A 257 0.97 12.35 26.60
C SER A 257 1.52 11.64 25.36
N GLU A 258 2.10 10.45 25.52
CA GLU A 258 2.61 9.63 24.40
C GLU A 258 1.48 9.22 23.43
N LEU A 259 0.28 8.93 23.96
CA LEU A 259 -0.90 8.65 23.13
C LEU A 259 -1.37 9.87 22.35
N ILE A 260 -1.39 11.06 22.97
CA ILE A 260 -1.79 12.31 22.29
C ILE A 260 -0.78 12.67 21.20
N ASP A 261 0.51 12.54 21.49
CA ASP A 261 1.58 12.76 20.50
C ASP A 261 1.46 11.77 19.33
N THR A 262 1.26 10.48 19.62
CA THR A 262 1.00 9.45 18.62
C THR A 262 -0.21 9.80 17.75
N PHE A 263 -1.31 10.24 18.35
CA PHE A 263 -2.50 10.65 17.60
C PHE A 263 -2.23 11.84 16.68
N THR A 264 -1.49 12.85 17.16
CA THR A 264 -1.12 14.03 16.38
C THR A 264 -0.26 13.66 15.18
N LYS A 265 0.78 12.84 15.40
CA LYS A 265 1.67 12.30 14.36
C LYS A 265 0.93 11.46 13.32
N LEU A 266 -0.02 10.62 13.75
CA LEU A 266 -0.86 9.84 12.84
C LEU A 266 -1.73 10.76 11.97
N LYS A 267 -2.38 11.76 12.57
CA LYS A 267 -3.22 12.73 11.84
C LYS A 267 -2.44 13.46 10.76
N GLU A 268 -1.29 14.04 11.12
CA GLU A 268 -0.41 14.74 10.17
C GLU A 268 0.16 13.79 9.12
N GLY A 269 0.56 12.58 9.54
CA GLY A 269 1.09 11.56 8.65
C GLY A 269 0.08 11.13 7.59
N PHE A 270 -1.19 10.90 7.95
CA PHE A 270 -2.23 10.55 6.96
C PHE A 270 -2.46 11.68 5.95
N ALA A 271 -2.51 12.94 6.39
CA ALA A 271 -2.75 14.08 5.50
C ALA A 271 -1.62 14.25 4.48
N ASN A 272 -0.37 14.37 4.95
CA ASN A 272 0.80 14.55 4.08
C ASN A 272 1.00 13.36 3.13
N ARG A 273 0.82 12.14 3.63
CA ARG A 273 0.96 10.93 2.81
C ARG A 273 -0.06 10.87 1.68
N ASN A 274 -1.31 11.26 1.93
CA ASN A 274 -2.34 11.27 0.90
C ASN A 274 -2.01 12.26 -0.22
N GLU A 275 -1.44 13.43 0.11
CA GLU A 275 -0.99 14.40 -0.89
C GLU A 275 0.19 13.88 -1.72
N GLN A 276 1.18 13.29 -1.07
CA GLN A 276 2.31 12.63 -1.75
C GLN A 276 1.85 11.50 -2.68
N PHE A 277 0.90 10.68 -2.21
CA PHE A 277 0.38 9.57 -2.99
C PHE A 277 -0.39 10.06 -4.23
N LYS A 278 -1.15 11.15 -4.14
CA LYS A 278 -1.81 11.76 -5.31
C LYS A 278 -0.81 12.18 -6.38
N GLU A 279 0.33 12.74 -5.98
CA GLU A 279 1.39 13.08 -6.93
C GLU A 279 1.92 11.81 -7.63
N VAL A 280 2.23 10.76 -6.86
CA VAL A 280 2.66 9.47 -7.42
C VAL A 280 1.61 8.88 -8.39
N GLU A 281 0.32 8.99 -8.05
CA GLU A 281 -0.78 8.48 -8.87
C GLU A 281 -0.77 9.10 -10.28
N THR A 282 -0.39 10.38 -10.42
CA THR A 282 -0.32 11.07 -11.73
C THR A 282 0.68 10.44 -12.71
N TYR A 283 1.66 9.69 -12.19
CA TYR A 283 2.70 9.06 -12.99
C TYR A 283 2.39 7.62 -13.40
N VAL A 284 1.37 7.02 -12.78
CA VAL A 284 1.02 5.61 -13.01
C VAL A 284 -0.38 5.46 -13.59
N ALA A 285 -1.31 6.36 -13.24
CA ALA A 285 -2.66 6.37 -13.79
C ALA A 285 -2.61 6.70 -15.29
N GLY A 286 -3.20 5.83 -16.11
CA GLY A 286 -3.20 6.00 -17.57
C GLY A 286 -1.82 5.85 -18.22
N SER A 287 -0.84 5.29 -17.52
CA SER A 287 0.47 4.97 -18.11
C SER A 287 0.31 4.12 -19.37
N ARG A 288 1.01 4.48 -20.45
CA ARG A 288 1.09 3.70 -21.69
C ARG A 288 1.98 2.45 -21.57
N TYR A 289 2.77 2.37 -20.51
CA TYR A 289 3.71 1.28 -20.25
C TYR A 289 3.17 0.38 -19.14
N PRO A 290 3.44 -0.94 -19.18
CA PRO A 290 3.27 -1.84 -18.03
C PRO A 290 3.95 -1.26 -16.79
N VAL A 291 3.22 -1.15 -15.68
CA VAL A 291 3.68 -0.46 -14.47
C VAL A 291 3.98 -1.45 -13.36
N ILE A 292 5.08 -1.22 -12.64
CA ILE A 292 5.38 -1.79 -11.34
C ILE A 292 5.60 -0.63 -10.36
N ILE A 293 4.89 -0.63 -9.24
CA ILE A 293 5.01 0.36 -8.16
C ILE A 293 5.45 -0.41 -6.93
N CYS A 294 6.59 -0.08 -6.35
CA CYS A 294 7.08 -0.75 -5.15
C CYS A 294 7.74 0.24 -4.21
N GLY A 295 7.83 -0.13 -2.93
CA GLY A 295 8.49 0.71 -1.95
C GLY A 295 7.91 0.60 -0.55
N ASP A 296 8.36 1.52 0.30
CA ASP A 296 7.82 1.73 1.63
C ASP A 296 6.68 2.75 1.55
N PHE A 297 5.44 2.26 1.66
CA PHE A 297 4.25 3.10 1.66
C PHE A 297 3.96 3.69 3.05
N ASN A 298 4.68 3.25 4.08
CA ASN A 298 4.45 3.55 5.49
C ASN A 298 3.00 3.28 5.94
N GLU A 299 2.26 2.43 5.21
CA GLU A 299 0.84 2.19 5.40
C GLU A 299 0.50 0.70 5.31
N THR A 300 -0.41 0.25 6.18
CA THR A 300 -0.83 -1.16 6.22
C THR A 300 -1.73 -1.51 5.03
N PRO A 301 -1.99 -2.81 4.76
CA PRO A 301 -2.86 -3.21 3.65
C PRO A 301 -4.32 -2.75 3.78
N MET A 302 -4.71 -2.19 4.93
CA MET A 302 -6.03 -1.62 5.15
C MET A 302 -6.12 -0.15 4.74
N GLY A 303 -4.99 0.52 4.47
CA GLY A 303 -4.90 1.96 4.34
C GLY A 303 -5.35 2.57 3.01
N TYR A 304 -5.31 3.90 2.94
CA TYR A 304 -5.83 4.71 1.84
C TYR A 304 -5.08 4.45 0.53
N SER A 305 -3.74 4.51 0.55
CA SER A 305 -2.91 4.29 -0.66
C SER A 305 -3.09 2.87 -1.21
N TYR A 306 -3.17 1.87 -0.33
CA TYR A 306 -3.47 0.49 -0.72
C TYR A 306 -4.85 0.39 -1.36
N GLY A 307 -5.87 0.94 -0.71
CA GLY A 307 -7.25 0.95 -1.22
C GLY A 307 -7.34 1.61 -2.59
N LYS A 308 -6.69 2.77 -2.78
CA LYS A 308 -6.64 3.48 -4.06
C LYS A 308 -5.92 2.68 -5.15
N LEU A 309 -4.72 2.18 -4.89
CA LEU A 309 -3.98 1.37 -5.86
C LEU A 309 -4.75 0.11 -6.25
N SER A 310 -5.40 -0.55 -5.29
CA SER A 310 -6.16 -1.79 -5.54
C SER A 310 -7.34 -1.62 -6.52
N GLN A 311 -7.75 -0.38 -6.84
CA GLN A 311 -8.80 -0.13 -7.83
C GLN A 311 -8.33 -0.37 -9.27
N ASN A 312 -7.04 -0.12 -9.55
CA ASN A 312 -6.48 -0.18 -10.91
C ASN A 312 -5.25 -1.09 -11.03
N PHE A 313 -4.66 -1.47 -9.90
CA PHE A 313 -3.44 -2.27 -9.81
C PHE A 313 -3.67 -3.50 -8.94
N ARG A 314 -2.87 -4.54 -9.19
CA ARG A 314 -2.91 -5.80 -8.45
C ARG A 314 -1.74 -5.84 -7.48
N ASN A 315 -1.98 -6.19 -6.22
CA ASN A 315 -0.92 -6.29 -5.21
C ASN A 315 -0.22 -7.65 -5.28
N ALA A 316 1.11 -7.65 -5.33
CA ALA A 316 1.90 -8.88 -5.50
C ALA A 316 1.78 -9.83 -4.31
N PHE A 317 1.75 -9.30 -3.09
CA PHE A 317 1.65 -10.14 -1.89
C PHE A 317 0.26 -10.74 -1.74
N GLU A 318 -0.81 -9.96 -1.99
CA GLU A 318 -2.18 -10.48 -1.91
C GLU A 318 -2.42 -11.65 -2.88
N GLU A 319 -1.79 -11.62 -4.06
CA GLU A 319 -2.00 -12.65 -5.08
C GLU A 319 -1.05 -13.84 -4.97
N ALA A 320 0.24 -13.60 -4.71
CA ALA A 320 1.28 -14.62 -4.80
C ALA A 320 2.20 -14.65 -3.56
N GLY A 321 1.77 -14.02 -2.46
CA GLY A 321 2.44 -14.06 -1.17
C GLY A 321 2.18 -15.35 -0.39
N GLN A 322 2.90 -15.51 0.73
CA GLN A 322 2.68 -16.61 1.67
C GLN A 322 2.56 -16.09 3.11
N GLY A 323 1.54 -16.56 3.82
CA GLY A 323 1.34 -16.24 5.23
C GLY A 323 1.03 -14.75 5.45
N LEU A 324 1.58 -14.17 6.52
CA LEU A 324 1.31 -12.77 6.91
C LEU A 324 2.31 -11.77 6.36
N GLY A 325 3.46 -12.20 5.84
CA GLY A 325 4.44 -11.35 5.14
C GLY A 325 4.77 -10.02 5.81
N PHE A 326 4.96 -10.00 7.12
CA PHE A 326 5.34 -8.78 7.83
C PHE A 326 6.67 -8.27 7.31
N THR A 327 6.76 -6.96 7.09
CA THR A 327 7.96 -6.32 6.54
C THR A 327 8.66 -5.45 7.57
N LEU A 328 7.99 -5.06 8.66
CA LEU A 328 8.61 -4.28 9.72
C LEU A 328 9.35 -5.19 10.72
N ASN A 329 10.67 -5.04 10.80
CA ASN A 329 11.58 -5.71 11.74
C ASN A 329 11.79 -4.87 13.02
N ARG A 330 10.78 -4.11 13.42
CA ARG A 330 10.69 -3.43 14.72
C ARG A 330 9.24 -3.34 15.18
N HIS A 331 9.01 -2.94 16.43
CA HIS A 331 7.64 -2.83 16.94
C HIS A 331 6.86 -1.73 16.18
N PRO A 332 5.62 -2.01 15.70
CA PRO A 332 4.90 -3.30 15.79
C PRO A 332 5.33 -4.31 14.71
N TYR A 333 5.90 -5.45 15.14
CA TYR A 333 6.43 -6.50 14.24
C TYR A 333 5.39 -7.17 13.33
N CYS A 334 4.10 -6.87 13.53
CA CYS A 334 2.99 -7.39 12.74
C CYS A 334 2.56 -6.47 11.59
N ALA A 335 3.37 -5.47 11.24
CA ALA A 335 3.07 -4.55 10.16
C ALA A 335 3.71 -4.99 8.83
N ARG A 336 2.91 -4.94 7.75
CA ARG A 336 3.40 -4.96 6.36
C ARG A 336 3.14 -3.58 5.76
N ILE A 337 4.21 -2.80 5.60
CA ILE A 337 4.15 -1.42 5.08
C ILE A 337 4.91 -1.26 3.77
N ASP A 338 5.72 -2.24 3.42
CA ASP A 338 6.38 -2.34 2.12
C ASP A 338 5.49 -3.16 1.19
N GLN A 339 5.20 -2.61 0.01
CA GLN A 339 4.24 -3.19 -0.93
C GLN A 339 4.80 -3.19 -2.35
N GLN A 340 4.30 -4.11 -3.18
CA GLN A 340 4.48 -4.05 -4.63
C GLN A 340 3.14 -4.21 -5.34
N PHE A 341 2.86 -3.33 -6.28
CA PHE A 341 1.66 -3.29 -7.11
C PHE A 341 2.05 -3.32 -8.58
N VAL A 342 1.22 -3.95 -9.42
CA VAL A 342 1.46 -4.03 -10.86
C VAL A 342 0.21 -3.76 -11.68
N SER A 343 0.38 -3.22 -12.89
CA SER A 343 -0.71 -3.08 -13.85
C SER A 343 -1.21 -4.44 -14.35
N ALA A 344 -2.37 -4.45 -15.02
CA ALA A 344 -2.98 -5.68 -15.53
C ALA A 344 -2.11 -6.43 -16.56
N ASP A 345 -1.08 -5.80 -17.11
CA ASP A 345 -0.14 -6.36 -18.09
C ASP A 345 0.77 -7.45 -17.50
N TRP A 346 0.84 -7.54 -16.18
CA TRP A 346 1.72 -8.47 -15.47
C TRP A 346 0.98 -9.68 -14.94
N HIS A 347 1.61 -10.84 -15.08
CA HIS A 347 1.31 -12.02 -14.28
C HIS A 347 2.27 -12.05 -13.08
N ILE A 348 1.73 -12.22 -11.87
CA ILE A 348 2.49 -12.24 -10.62
C ILE A 348 2.76 -13.71 -10.28
N LYS A 349 4.02 -14.13 -10.40
CA LYS A 349 4.43 -15.52 -10.22
C LYS A 349 4.69 -15.86 -8.75
N ALA A 350 5.34 -14.96 -8.03
CA ALA A 350 5.67 -15.12 -6.63
C ALA A 350 5.89 -13.76 -5.96
N CYS A 351 5.61 -13.67 -4.67
CA CYS A 351 6.00 -12.55 -3.84
C CYS A 351 6.44 -13.09 -2.47
N GLN A 352 7.59 -12.67 -1.98
CA GLN A 352 8.12 -13.13 -0.70
C GLN A 352 8.77 -11.99 0.07
N THR A 353 8.59 -12.03 1.40
CA THR A 353 9.36 -11.20 2.32
C THR A 353 10.58 -11.99 2.77
N LEU A 354 11.77 -11.43 2.61
CA LEU A 354 13.06 -12.07 2.92
C LEU A 354 13.43 -11.84 4.39
N SER A 355 12.76 -12.53 5.31
CA SER A 355 12.96 -12.33 6.76
C SER A 355 14.35 -12.73 7.29
N ASP A 356 15.11 -13.51 6.52
CA ASP A 356 16.49 -13.89 6.88
C ASP A 356 17.48 -12.72 6.75
N ILE A 357 17.09 -11.63 6.06
CA ILE A 357 17.89 -10.42 5.90
C ILE A 357 17.40 -9.38 6.91
N SER A 358 18.05 -9.29 8.07
CA SER A 358 17.52 -8.58 9.25
C SER A 358 18.40 -7.43 9.77
N PHE A 359 19.33 -6.93 8.95
CA PHE A 359 20.22 -5.83 9.36
C PHE A 359 19.55 -4.45 9.38
N SER A 360 18.38 -4.33 8.75
CA SER A 360 17.53 -3.14 8.77
C SER A 360 16.31 -3.39 9.66
N ASP A 361 15.68 -2.32 10.13
CA ASP A 361 14.35 -2.35 10.72
C ASP A 361 13.21 -2.71 9.72
N HIS A 362 13.53 -2.95 8.45
CA HIS A 362 12.64 -3.55 7.46
C HIS A 362 13.20 -4.87 6.89
N PHE A 363 12.32 -5.71 6.36
CA PHE A 363 12.66 -6.90 5.59
C PHE A 363 12.46 -6.63 4.09
N PRO A 364 13.38 -7.06 3.21
CA PRO A 364 13.21 -6.90 1.77
C PRO A 364 11.99 -7.67 1.23
N VAL A 365 11.32 -7.10 0.23
CA VAL A 365 10.23 -7.75 -0.51
C VAL A 365 10.69 -8.06 -1.92
N LEU A 366 10.74 -9.33 -2.29
CA LEU A 366 11.06 -9.79 -3.64
C LEU A 366 9.81 -10.30 -4.33
N ALA A 367 9.54 -9.81 -5.53
CA ALA A 367 8.47 -10.32 -6.38
C ALA A 367 8.98 -10.72 -7.76
N GLN A 368 8.29 -11.69 -8.35
CA GLN A 368 8.59 -12.27 -9.65
C GLN A 368 7.43 -12.01 -10.59
N TYR A 369 7.72 -11.35 -11.72
CA TYR A 369 6.71 -10.98 -12.69
C TYR A 369 7.00 -11.56 -14.06
N VAL A 370 5.93 -11.87 -14.78
CA VAL A 370 5.98 -12.25 -16.20
C VAL A 370 5.12 -11.27 -16.97
N LEU A 371 5.71 -10.60 -17.97
CA LEU A 371 4.98 -9.67 -18.81
C LEU A 371 4.05 -10.45 -19.73
N LYS A 372 2.72 -10.27 -19.65
CA LYS A 372 1.75 -11.12 -20.39
C LYS A 372 1.95 -11.10 -21.90
N LYS A 373 2.45 -10.00 -22.46
CA LYS A 373 2.76 -9.89 -23.89
C LYS A 373 3.89 -10.85 -24.32
N SER A 374 4.78 -11.26 -23.43
CA SER A 374 5.79 -12.29 -23.73
C SER A 374 5.20 -13.70 -23.78
N LEU A 375 3.99 -13.92 -23.23
CA LEU A 375 3.27 -15.20 -23.29
C LEU A 375 2.57 -15.45 -24.64
N THR A 376 2.31 -14.40 -25.41
CA THR A 376 1.55 -14.46 -26.67
C THR A 376 2.42 -14.33 -27.92
N GLY A 377 3.74 -14.14 -27.77
CA GLY A 377 4.67 -14.07 -28.90
C GLY A 377 5.04 -15.46 -29.43
N PRO A 378 4.99 -15.70 -30.77
CA PRO A 378 5.58 -16.92 -31.33
C PRO A 378 7.07 -16.96 -31.00
N ALA A 379 7.53 -18.07 -30.43
CA ALA A 379 8.93 -18.29 -30.02
C ALA A 379 9.97 -18.07 -31.15
N GLY A 380 9.53 -17.97 -32.42
CA GLY A 380 10.41 -17.78 -33.58
C GLY A 380 10.82 -16.33 -33.90
N ILE A 381 10.19 -15.30 -33.34
CA ILE A 381 10.47 -13.89 -33.73
C ILE A 381 11.53 -13.23 -32.82
N LEU A 382 11.72 -13.72 -31.59
CA LEU A 382 12.69 -13.15 -30.65
C LEU A 382 14.14 -13.66 -30.85
N ALA A 383 14.35 -14.67 -31.70
CA ALA A 383 15.66 -15.29 -31.92
C ALA A 383 16.44 -14.74 -33.14
N GLN A 384 15.90 -13.77 -33.89
CA GLN A 384 16.55 -13.22 -35.09
C GLN A 384 16.81 -11.71 -35.00
N GLY A 385 17.44 -11.28 -33.91
CA GLY A 385 18.12 -9.98 -33.85
C GLY A 385 19.59 -10.10 -34.23
N LYS A 386 19.92 -10.57 -35.44
CA LYS A 386 21.28 -10.40 -36.00
C LYS A 386 21.32 -9.04 -36.72
N PRO A 387 22.36 -8.21 -36.51
CA PRO A 387 22.49 -6.97 -37.26
C PRO A 387 22.79 -7.32 -38.72
N ILE A 388 21.88 -6.94 -39.64
CA ILE A 388 22.15 -7.01 -41.07
C ILE A 388 23.20 -5.95 -41.36
N GLY A 389 24.43 -6.40 -41.60
CA GLY A 389 25.53 -5.56 -42.06
C GLY A 389 25.19 -4.86 -43.36
N HIS A 390 25.61 -3.60 -43.45
CA HIS A 390 25.64 -2.83 -44.69
C HIS A 390 26.35 -3.63 -45.79
N LEU A 391 25.59 -4.10 -46.77
CA LEU A 391 26.10 -4.34 -48.12
C LEU A 391 25.79 -3.08 -48.92
N ALA A 392 26.79 -2.21 -49.03
CA ALA A 392 26.79 -1.15 -50.03
C ALA A 392 26.91 -1.79 -51.42
N SER A 393 25.99 -1.48 -52.33
CA SER A 393 26.10 -1.79 -53.74
C SER A 393 26.10 -0.51 -54.56
N LYS A 394 27.20 -0.35 -55.31
CA LYS A 394 27.50 0.58 -56.42
C LYS A 394 27.83 2.03 -56.06
#